data_AF-A0A1R4LKU5-F1
#
_entry.id   AF-A0A1R4LKU5-F1
#
_cell.length_a   1.000
_cell.length_b   1.000
_cell.length_c   1.000
_cell.angle_alpha   90.00
_cell.angle_beta   90.00
_cell.angle_gamma   90.00
#
_symmetry.space_group_name_H-M   'P 1'
#
loop_
_entity.id
_entity.type
_entity.pdbx_description
1 polymer ?
#
loop_
_entity_poly.entity_id
_entity_poly.type
_entity_poly.pdbx_seq_one_letter_code
_entity_poly.pdbx_strand_id
1 'polypeptide(L)'
;MDKPTLRDSMRLFEQLGRVKSRSMFGGFGIFVNDIMFALVVQDKLHIRADSHSLETFKAKGFEPYVYTKRGFPVVTKYFALPDDYWDDVNTILNIAKQAYLNAKDEKTTHVEAKPQRLKDLPNLRLATERMLRKAGINSVEELHQRGSLSAYKAILSSHPSTQPPLELLWALEGAIEGKHWSVISQARRDELARQI
;
A
#
# COMPACT_ATOMS: atom_id res chain seq x y z
N MET A 1 -6.95 24.92 17.67
CA MET A 1 -5.55 25.31 17.41
C MET A 1 -5.43 25.58 15.93
N ASP A 2 -5.06 26.81 15.58
CA ASP A 2 -4.69 27.15 14.22
C ASP A 2 -3.50 26.27 13.80
N LYS A 3 -3.49 25.78 12.56
CA LYS A 3 -2.42 24.91 12.05
C LYS A 3 -1.73 25.64 10.91
N PRO A 4 -0.90 26.66 11.22
CA PRO A 4 -0.34 27.57 10.23
C PRO A 4 0.42 26.79 9.15
N THR A 5 1.29 25.85 9.55
CA THR A 5 2.05 25.01 8.62
C THR A 5 1.17 24.26 7.63
N LEU A 6 0.02 23.72 8.06
CA LEU A 6 -0.91 23.03 7.15
C LEU A 6 -1.54 24.01 6.16
N ARG A 7 -2.06 25.13 6.66
CA ARG A 7 -2.72 26.14 5.83
C ARG A 7 -1.75 26.71 4.80
N ASP A 8 -0.56 27.08 5.25
CA ASP A 8 0.46 27.73 4.42
C ASP A 8 1.03 26.74 3.39
N SER A 9 1.25 25.48 3.79
CA SER A 9 1.61 24.41 2.85
C SER A 9 0.52 24.18 1.79
N MET A 10 -0.74 24.10 2.21
CA MET A 10 -1.85 23.90 1.27
C MET A 10 -1.92 25.04 0.24
N ARG A 11 -1.82 26.30 0.70
CA ARG A 11 -1.82 27.48 -0.17
C ARG A 11 -0.63 27.48 -1.13
N LEU A 12 0.57 27.17 -0.65
CA LEU A 12 1.77 27.11 -1.50
C LEU A 12 1.60 26.10 -2.65
N PHE A 13 1.00 24.95 -2.36
CA PHE A 13 0.85 23.85 -3.32
C PHE A 13 -0.35 23.96 -4.26
N GLU A 14 -1.18 25.01 -4.16
CA GLU A 14 -2.26 25.27 -5.13
C GLU A 14 -1.72 25.46 -6.56
N GLN A 15 -0.45 25.85 -6.68
CA GLN A 15 0.29 25.94 -7.96
C GLN A 15 0.46 24.59 -8.65
N LEU A 16 0.34 23.47 -7.92
CA LEU A 16 0.42 22.11 -8.46
C LEU A 16 -0.95 21.56 -8.90
N GLY A 17 -2.04 22.23 -8.51
CA GLY A 17 -3.42 21.84 -8.81
C GLY A 17 -4.34 21.94 -7.59
N ARG A 18 -5.53 21.33 -7.66
CA ARG A 18 -6.51 21.38 -6.57
C ARG A 18 -6.02 20.56 -5.36
N VAL A 19 -5.58 21.27 -4.33
CA VAL A 19 -5.07 20.66 -3.09
C VAL A 19 -6.21 20.16 -2.21
N LYS A 20 -6.05 18.97 -1.65
CA LYS A 20 -6.92 18.39 -0.61
C LYS A 20 -6.07 17.94 0.57
N SER A 21 -6.62 17.97 1.79
CA SER A 21 -5.99 17.35 2.95
C SER A 21 -6.88 16.29 3.58
N ARG A 22 -6.27 15.25 4.18
CA ARG A 22 -6.97 14.16 4.90
C ARG A 22 -6.14 13.70 6.10
N SER A 23 -6.80 13.16 7.12
CA SER A 23 -6.10 12.56 8.27
C SER A 23 -5.24 11.37 7.83
N MET A 24 -3.93 11.46 8.01
CA MET A 24 -2.96 10.43 7.62
C MET A 24 -1.84 10.37 8.65
N PHE A 25 -1.53 9.15 9.13
CA PHE A 25 -0.37 8.89 9.99
C PHE A 25 -0.29 9.79 11.25
N GLY A 26 -1.44 10.12 11.85
CA GLY A 26 -1.51 11.02 13.02
C GLY A 26 -1.40 12.51 12.70
N GLY A 27 -1.24 12.88 11.42
CA GLY A 27 -1.23 14.26 10.93
C GLY A 27 -2.15 14.44 9.72
N PHE A 28 -1.76 15.32 8.80
CA PHE A 28 -2.53 15.70 7.62
C PHE A 28 -1.75 15.41 6.34
N GLY A 29 -2.18 14.39 5.60
CA GLY A 29 -1.66 14.16 4.27
C GLY A 29 -2.20 15.21 3.31
N ILE A 30 -1.34 15.71 2.43
CA ILE A 30 -1.66 16.70 1.40
C ILE A 30 -1.62 16.02 0.03
N PHE A 31 -2.65 16.27 -0.77
CA PHE A 31 -2.94 15.57 -2.01
C PHE A 31 -3.24 16.55 -3.14
N VAL A 32 -2.79 16.20 -4.34
CA VAL A 32 -3.25 16.75 -5.62
C VAL A 32 -3.64 15.57 -6.50
N ASN A 33 -4.80 15.61 -7.16
CA ASN A 33 -5.30 14.52 -8.01
C ASN A 33 -5.29 13.12 -7.33
N ASP A 34 -5.65 13.08 -6.05
CA ASP A 34 -5.60 11.88 -5.19
C ASP A 34 -4.22 11.19 -5.15
N ILE A 35 -3.16 11.98 -5.28
CA ILE A 35 -1.76 11.57 -5.09
C ILE A 35 -1.22 12.31 -3.87
N MET A 36 -0.84 11.56 -2.84
CA MET A 36 -0.22 12.11 -1.64
C MET A 36 1.27 12.33 -1.90
N PHE A 37 1.73 13.56 -1.68
CA PHE A 37 3.13 13.95 -1.88
C PHE A 37 3.73 14.69 -0.66
N ALA A 38 2.90 15.17 0.26
CA ALA A 38 3.35 15.82 1.49
C ALA A 38 2.51 15.42 2.71
N LEU A 39 3.06 15.61 3.90
CA LEU A 39 2.45 15.32 5.19
C LEU A 39 2.78 16.45 6.16
N VAL A 40 1.79 16.97 6.87
CA VAL A 40 2.00 17.90 7.98
C VAL A 40 1.70 17.18 9.29
N VAL A 41 2.72 17.01 10.11
CA VAL A 41 2.64 16.34 11.41
C VAL A 41 3.68 16.95 12.36
N GLN A 42 3.36 17.04 13.65
CA GLN A 42 4.20 17.72 14.63
C GLN A 42 4.59 19.15 14.21
N ASP A 43 3.64 19.85 13.59
CA ASP A 43 3.79 21.22 13.03
C ASP A 43 4.90 21.37 11.97
N LYS A 44 5.38 20.26 11.40
CA LYS A 44 6.41 20.25 10.36
C LYS A 44 5.87 19.75 9.04
N LEU A 45 6.30 20.39 7.96
CA LEU A 45 6.07 19.92 6.60
C LEU A 45 7.05 18.79 6.27
N HIS A 46 6.51 17.65 5.88
CA HIS A 46 7.27 16.52 5.41
C HIS A 46 6.96 16.24 3.94
N ILE A 47 7.98 15.90 3.16
CA ILE A 47 7.85 15.55 1.75
C ILE A 47 8.07 14.05 1.55
N ARG A 48 7.29 13.48 0.63
CA ARG A 48 7.43 12.08 0.21
C ARG A 48 8.73 11.89 -0.56
N ALA A 49 9.57 10.98 -0.09
CA ALA A 49 10.68 10.44 -0.86
C ALA A 49 10.18 9.36 -1.85
N ASP A 50 10.77 9.36 -3.04
CA ASP A 50 10.66 8.25 -4.00
C ASP A 50 11.62 7.11 -3.63
N SER A 51 11.58 6.01 -4.38
CA SER A 51 12.44 4.84 -4.12
C SER A 51 13.94 5.13 -4.19
N HIS A 52 14.39 6.06 -5.03
CA HIS A 52 15.81 6.40 -5.20
C HIS A 52 16.28 7.40 -4.14
N SER A 53 15.49 8.44 -3.87
CA SER A 53 15.78 9.43 -2.83
C SER A 53 15.70 8.83 -1.43
N LEU A 54 14.82 7.86 -1.19
CA LEU A 54 14.69 7.17 0.11
C LEU A 54 16.01 6.51 0.55
N GLU A 55 16.65 5.75 -0.33
CA GLU A 55 17.91 5.07 0.00
C GLU A 55 19.06 6.08 0.18
N THR A 56 19.07 7.15 -0.63
CA THR A 56 20.03 8.24 -0.49
C THR A 56 19.87 8.97 0.84
N PHE A 57 18.64 9.25 1.26
CA PHE A 57 18.34 9.93 2.53
C PHE A 57 18.74 9.08 3.73
N LYS A 58 18.42 7.79 3.71
CA LYS A 58 18.88 6.85 4.75
C LYS A 58 20.40 6.78 4.83
N ALA A 59 21.09 6.68 3.69
CA ALA A 59 22.56 6.64 3.64
C ALA A 59 23.21 7.91 4.19
N LYS A 60 22.52 9.05 4.11
CA LYS A 60 22.94 10.34 4.69
C LYS A 60 22.48 10.56 6.13
N GLY A 61 21.84 9.58 6.76
CA GLY A 61 21.37 9.65 8.15
C GLY A 61 20.08 10.45 8.36
N PHE A 62 19.32 10.75 7.29
CA PHE A 62 17.98 11.31 7.44
C PHE A 62 17.01 10.21 7.87
N GLU A 63 16.15 10.54 8.84
CA GLU A 63 15.16 9.61 9.38
C GLU A 63 13.76 9.88 8.82
N PRO A 64 13.04 8.85 8.35
CA PRO A 64 11.65 8.99 7.96
C PRO A 64 10.76 9.21 9.19
N TYR A 65 9.63 9.89 9.00
CA TYR A 65 8.60 9.95 10.02
C TYR A 65 8.06 8.55 10.32
N VAL A 66 8.06 8.17 11.60
CA VAL A 66 7.54 6.89 12.10
C VAL A 66 6.24 7.12 12.85
N TYR A 67 5.15 6.57 12.31
CA TYR A 67 3.83 6.66 12.94
C TYR A 67 3.54 5.44 13.80
N THR A 68 3.12 5.64 15.04
CA THR A 68 2.71 4.52 15.91
C THR A 68 1.21 4.27 15.81
N LYS A 69 0.81 3.07 15.38
CA LYS A 69 -0.59 2.63 15.32
C LYS A 69 -0.81 1.44 16.24
N ARG A 70 -1.60 1.62 17.31
CA ARG A 70 -1.90 0.56 18.30
C ARG A 70 -0.64 -0.12 18.86
N GLY A 71 0.38 0.67 19.18
CA GLY A 71 1.66 0.19 19.71
C GLY A 71 2.64 -0.34 18.65
N PHE A 72 2.26 -0.43 17.37
CA PHE A 72 3.16 -0.87 16.30
C PHE A 72 3.70 0.30 15.48
N PRO A 73 5.03 0.37 15.24
CA PRO A 73 5.62 1.41 14.40
C PRO A 73 5.32 1.16 12.91
N VAL A 74 4.96 2.22 12.21
CA VAL A 74 4.77 2.28 10.76
C VAL A 74 5.77 3.29 10.21
N VAL A 75 6.87 2.79 9.66
CA VAL A 75 7.88 3.61 8.97
C VAL A 75 7.27 4.14 7.68
N THR A 76 7.24 5.46 7.51
CA THR A 76 6.66 6.10 6.33
C THR A 76 7.73 6.47 5.29
N LYS A 77 7.31 7.02 4.14
CA LYS A 77 8.21 7.61 3.13
C LYS A 77 8.36 9.14 3.29
N TYR A 78 7.92 9.73 4.40
CA TYR A 78 7.86 11.18 4.56
C TYR A 78 9.01 11.69 5.43
N PHE A 79 9.75 12.67 4.95
CA PHE A 79 10.90 13.26 5.63
C PHE A 79 10.62 14.73 5.92
N ALA A 80 10.90 15.18 7.15
CA ALA A 80 10.71 16.57 7.54
C ALA A 80 11.64 17.46 6.71
N LEU A 81 11.09 18.53 6.14
CA LEU A 81 11.91 19.61 5.63
C LEU A 81 12.47 20.41 6.82
N PRO A 82 13.71 20.90 6.72
CA PRO A 82 14.25 21.87 7.66
C PRO A 82 13.35 23.10 7.80
N ASP A 83 13.28 23.66 9.01
CA ASP A 83 12.35 24.76 9.32
C ASP A 83 12.75 26.06 8.59
N ASP A 84 14.03 26.25 8.28
CA ASP A 84 14.60 27.38 7.50
C ASP A 84 14.22 27.37 6.01
N TYR A 85 13.68 26.27 5.49
CA TYR A 85 13.24 26.23 4.09
C TYR A 85 12.03 27.14 3.84
N TRP A 86 11.30 27.55 4.88
CA TRP A 86 10.20 28.52 4.73
C TRP A 86 10.67 29.91 4.33
N ASP A 87 11.96 30.23 4.52
CA ASP A 87 12.58 31.46 4.04
C ASP A 87 12.73 31.47 2.50
N ASP A 88 12.72 30.29 1.87
CA ASP A 88 12.70 30.12 0.42
C ASP A 88 11.58 29.14 -0.02
N VAL A 89 10.37 29.68 -0.09
CA VAL A 89 9.18 28.95 -0.53
C VAL A 89 9.30 28.36 -1.94
N ASN A 90 10.16 28.89 -2.81
CA ASN A 90 10.39 28.33 -4.15
C ASN A 90 11.14 27.01 -4.07
N THR A 91 12.11 26.90 -3.16
CA THR A 91 12.79 25.63 -2.88
C THR A 91 11.79 24.58 -2.38
N ILE A 92 10.90 24.92 -1.45
CA ILE A 92 9.83 24.01 -0.99
C ILE A 92 8.94 23.59 -2.17
N LEU A 93 8.48 24.54 -2.99
CA LEU A 93 7.60 24.25 -4.12
C LEU A 93 8.27 23.31 -5.14
N ASN A 94 9.54 23.53 -5.44
CA ASN A 94 10.30 22.69 -6.37
C ASN A 94 10.44 21.26 -5.84
N ILE A 95 10.79 21.10 -4.57
CA ILE A 95 10.90 19.80 -3.90
C ILE A 95 9.54 19.08 -3.92
N ALA A 96 8.46 19.78 -3.55
CA ALA A 96 7.12 19.24 -3.56
C ALA A 96 6.62 18.85 -4.96
N LYS A 97 6.97 19.64 -5.98
CA LYS A 97 6.67 19.34 -7.38
C LYS A 97 7.33 18.04 -7.82
N GLN A 98 8.62 17.85 -7.52
CA GLN A 98 9.31 16.61 -7.84
C GLN A 98 8.72 15.40 -7.09
N ALA A 99 8.43 15.55 -5.80
CA ALA A 99 7.78 14.49 -5.02
C ALA A 99 6.39 14.12 -5.57
N TYR A 100 5.61 15.11 -6.02
CA TYR A 100 4.32 14.87 -6.68
C TYR A 100 4.47 14.14 -8.01
N LEU A 101 5.41 14.55 -8.87
CA LEU A 101 5.65 13.89 -10.15
C LEU A 101 6.10 12.44 -9.95
N ASN A 102 7.07 12.20 -9.07
CA ASN A 102 7.54 10.85 -8.76
C ASN A 102 6.40 9.98 -8.19
N ALA A 103 5.59 10.52 -7.28
CA ALA A 103 4.44 9.80 -6.73
C ALA A 103 3.33 9.52 -7.76
N LYS A 104 3.17 10.41 -8.76
CA LYS A 104 2.25 10.24 -9.88
C LYS A 104 2.72 9.13 -10.81
N ASP A 105 4.01 9.10 -11.11
CA ASP A 105 4.62 8.08 -11.96
C ASP A 105 4.57 6.71 -11.27
N GLU A 106 4.93 6.63 -9.98
CA GLU A 106 4.75 5.42 -9.16
C GLU A 106 3.30 4.90 -9.22
N LYS A 107 2.31 5.80 -9.09
CA LYS A 107 0.89 5.41 -9.15
C LYS A 107 0.50 4.88 -10.53
N THR A 108 0.99 5.50 -11.60
CA THR A 108 0.70 5.08 -12.98
C THR A 108 1.30 3.69 -13.25
N THR A 109 2.57 3.49 -12.92
CA THR A 109 3.23 2.19 -13.05
C THR A 109 2.57 1.10 -12.20
N HIS A 110 2.10 1.43 -11.00
CA HIS A 110 1.37 0.48 -10.15
C HIS A 110 -0.02 0.12 -10.69
N VAL A 111 -0.69 1.03 -11.40
CA VAL A 111 -2.00 0.74 -12.03
C VAL A 111 -1.82 -0.13 -13.28
N GLU A 112 -0.75 0.09 -14.05
CA GLU A 112 -0.46 -0.69 -15.26
C GLU A 112 0.14 -2.07 -14.97
N ALA A 113 0.80 -2.24 -13.82
CA ALA A 113 1.28 -3.54 -13.38
C ALA A 113 0.12 -4.45 -12.93
N LYS A 114 0.04 -5.67 -13.48
CA LYS A 114 -0.83 -6.74 -12.96
C LYS A 114 -0.70 -6.88 -11.44
N PRO A 115 -1.74 -7.28 -10.69
CA PRO A 115 -1.66 -7.42 -9.23
C PRO A 115 -0.45 -8.26 -8.85
N GLN A 116 0.57 -7.61 -8.29
CA GLN A 116 1.84 -8.24 -7.96
C GLN A 116 1.74 -9.06 -6.66
N ARG A 117 0.74 -8.76 -5.82
CA ARG A 117 0.56 -9.39 -4.52
C ARG A 117 -0.68 -10.24 -4.48
N LEU A 118 -0.56 -11.37 -3.80
CA LEU A 118 -1.66 -12.31 -3.56
C LEU A 118 -2.89 -11.63 -2.96
N LYS A 119 -2.72 -10.72 -1.99
CA LYS A 119 -3.85 -10.01 -1.35
C LYS A 119 -4.63 -9.08 -2.30
N ASP A 120 -4.08 -8.76 -3.46
CA ASP A 120 -4.69 -7.85 -4.44
C ASP A 120 -5.46 -8.64 -5.52
N LEU A 121 -5.37 -9.97 -5.53
CA LEU A 121 -6.22 -10.82 -6.36
C LEU A 121 -7.68 -10.82 -5.84
N PRO A 122 -8.67 -11.06 -6.71
CA PRO A 122 -10.06 -11.20 -6.30
C PRO A 122 -10.22 -12.17 -5.15
N ASN A 123 -11.14 -11.88 -4.23
CA ASN A 123 -11.48 -12.70 -3.06
C ASN A 123 -10.38 -12.82 -1.98
N LEU A 124 -9.13 -12.41 -2.26
CA LEU A 124 -8.03 -12.57 -1.32
C LEU A 124 -7.88 -11.32 -0.42
N ARG A 125 -7.39 -11.56 0.79
CA ARG A 125 -7.09 -10.52 1.78
C ARG A 125 -5.71 -10.75 2.35
N LEU A 126 -5.20 -9.77 3.12
CA LEU A 126 -3.90 -9.89 3.78
C LEU A 126 -3.78 -11.14 4.67
N ALA A 127 -4.87 -11.56 5.33
CA ALA A 127 -4.90 -12.78 6.14
C ALA A 127 -4.63 -14.03 5.27
N THR A 128 -5.28 -14.12 4.11
CA THR A 128 -5.06 -15.20 3.14
C THR A 128 -3.65 -15.16 2.55
N GLU A 129 -3.13 -13.98 2.21
CA GLU A 129 -1.72 -13.84 1.76
C GLU A 129 -0.74 -14.38 2.82
N ARG A 130 -0.98 -14.12 4.11
CA ARG A 130 -0.15 -14.68 5.19
C ARG A 130 -0.24 -16.21 5.26
N MET A 131 -1.45 -16.77 5.12
CA MET A 131 -1.63 -18.22 5.08
C MET A 131 -0.90 -18.85 3.89
N LEU A 132 -1.04 -18.27 2.70
CA LEU A 132 -0.35 -18.72 1.49
C LEU A 132 1.17 -18.67 1.65
N ARG A 133 1.72 -17.56 2.17
CA ARG A 133 3.18 -17.45 2.43
C ARG A 133 3.67 -18.49 3.41
N LYS A 134 2.94 -18.74 4.51
CA LYS A 134 3.27 -19.79 5.47
C LYS A 134 3.17 -21.19 4.84
N ALA A 135 2.29 -21.37 3.86
CA ALA A 135 2.17 -22.57 3.04
C ALA A 135 3.22 -22.66 1.90
N GLY A 136 4.17 -21.73 1.83
CA GLY A 136 5.24 -21.70 0.83
C GLY A 136 4.81 -21.18 -0.54
N ILE A 137 3.75 -20.37 -0.61
CA ILE A 137 3.25 -19.71 -1.82
C ILE A 137 3.44 -18.20 -1.65
N ASN A 138 4.46 -17.67 -2.31
CA ASN A 138 4.97 -16.32 -2.09
C ASN A 138 4.60 -15.34 -3.21
N SER A 139 4.15 -15.84 -4.36
CA SER A 139 3.81 -15.01 -5.52
C SER A 139 2.49 -15.44 -6.17
N VAL A 140 1.92 -14.51 -6.97
CA VAL A 140 0.75 -14.80 -7.81
C VAL A 140 1.07 -15.90 -8.81
N GLU A 141 2.26 -15.88 -9.40
CA GLU A 141 2.71 -16.91 -10.34
C GLU A 141 2.73 -18.31 -9.71
N GLU A 142 3.29 -18.45 -8.50
CA GLU A 142 3.31 -19.73 -7.77
C GLU A 142 1.89 -20.22 -7.46
N LEU A 143 0.98 -19.31 -7.11
CA LEU A 143 -0.44 -19.66 -6.89
C LEU A 143 -1.07 -20.22 -8.17
N HIS A 144 -0.84 -19.57 -9.32
CA HIS A 144 -1.32 -20.05 -10.62
C HIS A 144 -0.72 -21.41 -10.99
N GLN A 145 0.59 -21.58 -10.81
CA GLN A 145 1.30 -22.83 -11.12
C GLN A 145 0.81 -24.01 -10.26
N ARG A 146 0.58 -23.77 -8.96
CA ARG A 146 0.12 -24.83 -8.04
C ARG A 146 -1.37 -25.15 -8.17
N GLY A 147 -2.19 -24.16 -8.53
CA GLY A 147 -3.64 -24.26 -8.56
C GLY A 147 -4.30 -24.12 -7.18
N SER A 148 -5.62 -23.87 -7.17
CA SER A 148 -6.41 -23.58 -5.98
C SER A 148 -6.43 -24.75 -4.98
N LEU A 149 -6.59 -25.98 -5.48
CA LEU A 149 -6.68 -27.19 -4.68
C LEU A 149 -5.37 -27.47 -3.92
N SER A 150 -4.24 -27.46 -4.62
CA SER A 150 -2.93 -27.69 -4.02
C SER A 150 -2.57 -26.59 -3.03
N ALA A 151 -2.92 -25.33 -3.34
CA ALA A 151 -2.72 -24.21 -2.44
C ALA A 151 -3.55 -24.35 -1.16
N TYR A 152 -4.82 -24.72 -1.27
CA TYR A 152 -5.70 -24.95 -0.11
C TYR A 152 -5.19 -26.10 0.76
N LYS A 153 -4.79 -27.24 0.17
CA LYS A 153 -4.18 -28.35 0.91
C LYS A 153 -2.90 -27.93 1.64
N ALA A 154 -2.04 -27.13 1.00
CA ALA A 154 -0.84 -26.61 1.65
C ALA A 154 -1.17 -25.66 2.82
N ILE A 155 -2.25 -24.87 2.73
CA ILE A 155 -2.75 -24.06 3.85
C ILE A 155 -3.22 -24.96 5.00
N LEU A 156 -4.01 -26.00 4.73
CA LEU A 156 -4.47 -26.96 5.76
C LEU A 156 -3.28 -27.57 6.52
N SER A 157 -2.26 -28.05 5.79
CA SER A 157 -1.07 -28.66 6.40
C SER A 157 -0.23 -27.69 7.24
N SER A 158 -0.19 -26.41 6.87
CA SER A 158 0.62 -25.39 7.56
C SER A 158 -0.10 -24.68 8.73
N HIS A 159 -1.40 -24.92 8.91
CA HIS A 159 -2.23 -24.30 9.96
C HIS A 159 -3.06 -25.32 10.74
N PRO A 160 -2.46 -26.32 11.41
CA PRO A 160 -3.21 -27.38 12.08
C PRO A 160 -4.16 -26.89 13.19
N SER A 161 -3.89 -25.72 13.77
CA SER A 161 -4.71 -25.11 14.83
C SER A 161 -5.86 -24.25 14.30
N THR A 162 -6.04 -24.16 12.98
CA THR A 162 -7.12 -23.40 12.36
C THR A 162 -7.67 -24.22 11.22
N GLN A 163 -8.99 -24.33 11.11
CA GLN A 163 -9.61 -25.03 9.99
C GLN A 163 -10.18 -23.99 9.02
N PRO A 164 -9.42 -23.59 7.98
CA PRO A 164 -9.95 -22.72 6.94
C PRO A 164 -11.26 -23.29 6.36
N PRO A 165 -12.26 -22.45 6.11
CA PRO A 165 -13.52 -22.90 5.52
C PRO A 165 -13.32 -23.29 4.05
N LEU A 166 -14.18 -24.16 3.54
CA LEU A 166 -14.17 -24.57 2.13
C LEU A 166 -14.39 -23.39 1.16
N GLU A 167 -15.05 -22.31 1.61
CA GLU A 167 -15.17 -21.07 0.84
C GLU A 167 -13.80 -20.50 0.44
N LEU A 168 -12.75 -20.72 1.25
CA LEU A 168 -11.39 -20.31 0.89
C LEU A 168 -10.87 -21.04 -0.36
N LEU A 169 -11.24 -22.32 -0.57
CA LEU A 169 -10.88 -23.04 -1.79
C LEU A 169 -11.50 -22.36 -3.02
N TRP A 170 -12.77 -21.96 -2.94
CA TRP A 170 -13.45 -21.25 -4.03
C TRP A 170 -12.93 -19.83 -4.22
N ALA A 171 -12.56 -19.15 -3.13
CA ALA A 171 -11.90 -17.85 -3.19
C ALA A 171 -10.56 -17.94 -3.93
N LEU A 172 -9.77 -19.00 -3.69
CA LEU A 172 -8.52 -19.25 -4.41
C LEU A 172 -8.76 -19.57 -5.89
N GLU A 173 -9.80 -20.36 -6.22
CA GLU A 173 -10.17 -20.63 -7.63
C GLU A 173 -10.59 -19.33 -8.35
N GLY A 174 -11.46 -18.53 -7.73
CA GLY A 174 -11.85 -17.23 -8.28
C GLY A 174 -10.67 -16.26 -8.41
N ALA A 175 -9.72 -16.29 -7.48
CA ALA A 175 -8.50 -15.50 -7.56
C ALA A 175 -7.66 -15.84 -8.79
N ILE A 176 -7.48 -17.14 -9.07
CA ILE A 176 -6.75 -17.65 -10.25
C ILE A 176 -7.49 -17.34 -11.55
N GLU A 177 -8.80 -17.47 -11.57
CA GLU A 177 -9.62 -17.16 -12.75
C GLU A 177 -9.91 -15.66 -12.94
N GLY A 178 -9.47 -14.80 -12.02
CA GLY A 178 -9.68 -13.35 -12.10
C GLY A 178 -11.13 -12.90 -11.88
N LYS A 179 -11.95 -13.70 -11.19
CA LYS A 179 -13.39 -13.42 -10.96
C LYS A 179 -13.79 -13.59 -9.48
N HIS A 180 -14.92 -12.99 -9.09
CA HIS A 180 -15.46 -13.21 -7.75
C HIS A 180 -15.88 -14.68 -7.58
N TRP A 181 -15.63 -15.28 -6.42
CA TRP A 181 -15.86 -16.73 -6.24
C TRP A 181 -17.32 -17.16 -6.45
N SER A 182 -18.28 -16.25 -6.23
CA SER A 182 -19.71 -16.53 -6.40
C SER A 182 -20.11 -16.84 -7.85
N VAL A 183 -19.28 -16.47 -8.84
CA VAL A 183 -19.51 -16.80 -10.25
C VAL A 183 -18.79 -18.08 -10.70
N ILE A 184 -18.10 -18.78 -9.78
CA ILE A 184 -17.63 -20.14 -10.04
C ILE A 184 -18.83 -21.09 -10.05
N SER A 185 -18.96 -21.87 -11.13
CA SER A 185 -20.08 -22.78 -11.31
C SER A 185 -20.19 -23.76 -10.14
N GLN A 186 -21.42 -24.12 -9.77
CA GLN A 186 -21.65 -25.09 -8.69
C GLN A 186 -20.92 -26.41 -8.97
N ALA A 187 -20.98 -26.90 -10.21
CA ALA A 187 -20.28 -28.12 -10.64
C ALA A 187 -18.76 -28.07 -10.36
N ARG A 188 -18.09 -26.94 -10.63
CA ARG A 188 -16.66 -26.77 -10.36
C ARG A 188 -16.37 -26.71 -8.86
N ARG A 189 -17.21 -26.02 -8.10
CA ARG A 189 -17.10 -25.97 -6.62
C ARG A 189 -17.23 -27.36 -6.00
N ASP A 190 -18.16 -28.17 -6.49
CA ASP A 190 -18.38 -29.54 -6.04
C ASP A 190 -17.26 -30.51 -6.49
N GLU A 191 -16.70 -30.30 -7.68
CA GLU A 191 -15.52 -31.03 -8.17
C GLU A 191 -14.29 -30.80 -7.27
N LEU A 192 -14.02 -29.55 -6.90
CA LEU A 192 -12.90 -29.21 -6.02
C LEU A 192 -13.12 -29.71 -4.59
N ALA A 193 -14.35 -29.58 -4.08
CA ALA A 193 -14.71 -30.00 -2.72
C ALA A 193 -14.52 -31.51 -2.51
N ARG A 194 -14.81 -32.33 -3.53
CA ARG A 194 -14.64 -33.79 -3.48
C ARG A 194 -13.19 -34.26 -3.37
N GLN A 195 -12.23 -33.36 -3.59
CA GLN A 195 -10.80 -33.70 -3.61
C GLN A 195 -10.06 -33.26 -2.34
N ILE A 196 -10.77 -32.68 -1.37
CA ILE A 196 -10.28 -32.31 -0.04
C ILE A 196 -10.52 -33.45 0.93
#